data_AF-A0A938NJX6-F1
#
_entry.id   AF-A0A938NJX6-F1
#
_cell.length_a   1.000
_cell.length_b   1.000
_cell.length_c   1.000
_cell.angle_alpha   90.00
_cell.angle_beta   90.00
_cell.angle_gamma   90.00
#
_symmetry.space_group_name_H-M   'P 1'
#
loop_
_entity.id
_entity.type
_entity.pdbx_description
1 polymer ?
#
loop_
_entity_poly.entity_id
_entity_poly.type
_entity_poly.pdbx_seq_one_letter_code
_entity_poly.pdbx_strand_id
1 'polypeptide(L)'
;MSLRFFLMAVLVLTCQVAVAAPPKKLFDATLEDVQGGGRVLNVSFYKKLPPPTVVDKILRESLDHAILIDPSVDVLAMAFLGNDALNPNQHSGSLVYKAGQKKVVTFDEYRGVKTMTSTTGSYFVAVQEGKTFAGIKPERKWLSVRIVFPKQPTQDAAYDAIIAETQKLAEKGLDVNLYVSVGDRKVKTSWQQMRDTDGAYVFAEYSTASKKLIRKGQLLKQLP
;
A
#
# COMPACT_ATOMS: atom_id res chain seq x y z
N MET A 1 -40.62 -67.48 -47.39
CA MET A 1 -39.57 -66.71 -48.09
C MET A 1 -39.19 -65.54 -47.18
N SER A 2 -37.91 -65.46 -46.80
CA SER A 2 -37.41 -64.72 -45.62
C SER A 2 -37.26 -63.22 -45.85
N LEU A 3 -37.92 -62.41 -45.02
CA LEU A 3 -37.66 -60.96 -44.92
C LEU A 3 -36.60 -60.74 -43.83
N ARG A 4 -35.37 -60.44 -44.24
CA ARG A 4 -34.26 -60.17 -43.31
C ARG A 4 -34.25 -58.71 -42.89
N PHE A 5 -34.32 -58.52 -41.57
CA PHE A 5 -33.99 -57.32 -40.84
C PHE A 5 -32.60 -56.79 -41.22
N PHE A 6 -32.47 -55.48 -41.43
CA PHE A 6 -31.21 -54.76 -41.25
C PHE A 6 -31.48 -53.50 -40.41
N LEU A 7 -31.26 -53.66 -39.10
CA LEU A 7 -31.22 -52.55 -38.15
C LEU A 7 -29.80 -51.98 -38.18
N MET A 8 -29.62 -50.80 -38.77
CA MET A 8 -28.33 -50.11 -38.79
C MET A 8 -28.21 -49.26 -37.52
N ALA A 9 -27.50 -49.76 -36.52
CA ALA A 9 -27.17 -49.00 -35.32
C ALA A 9 -26.02 -48.05 -35.64
N VAL A 10 -26.30 -46.74 -35.70
CA VAL A 10 -25.28 -45.70 -35.75
C VAL A 10 -24.82 -45.41 -34.32
N LEU A 11 -23.62 -45.90 -33.96
CA LEU A 11 -22.96 -45.57 -32.70
C LEU A 11 -22.28 -44.21 -32.86
N VAL A 12 -22.94 -43.13 -32.42
CA VAL A 12 -22.30 -41.82 -32.31
C VAL A 12 -21.44 -41.81 -31.05
N LEU A 13 -20.14 -42.06 -31.23
CA LEU A 13 -19.15 -41.90 -30.17
C LEU A 13 -18.92 -40.40 -29.94
N THR A 14 -19.68 -39.79 -29.04
CA THR A 14 -19.39 -38.43 -28.58
C THR A 14 -18.15 -38.48 -27.68
N CYS A 15 -16.99 -38.15 -28.23
CA CYS A 15 -15.83 -37.79 -27.41
C CYS A 15 -16.20 -36.52 -26.62
N GLN A 16 -16.68 -36.70 -25.38
CA GLN A 16 -16.72 -35.63 -24.40
C GLN A 16 -15.28 -35.32 -24.02
N VAL A 17 -14.67 -34.37 -24.74
CA VAL A 17 -13.46 -33.73 -24.25
C VAL A 17 -13.91 -32.98 -22.98
N ALA A 18 -13.51 -33.48 -21.81
CA ALA A 18 -13.69 -32.77 -20.56
C ALA A 18 -12.91 -31.46 -20.68
N VAL A 19 -13.60 -30.37 -21.03
CA VAL A 19 -13.04 -29.03 -20.99
C VAL A 19 -12.79 -28.75 -19.51
N ALA A 20 -11.53 -28.87 -19.10
CA ALA A 20 -11.12 -28.42 -17.78
C ALA A 20 -11.61 -26.98 -17.61
N ALA A 21 -12.31 -26.70 -16.51
CA ALA A 21 -12.75 -25.35 -16.20
C ALA A 21 -11.53 -24.41 -16.33
N PRO A 22 -11.67 -23.26 -17.01
CA PRO A 22 -10.54 -22.34 -17.19
C PRO A 22 -9.93 -22.04 -15.81
N PRO A 23 -8.60 -22.02 -15.69
CA PRO A 23 -7.94 -21.78 -14.42
C PRO A 23 -8.50 -20.48 -13.84
N LYS A 24 -8.97 -20.55 -12.60
CA LYS A 24 -9.60 -19.43 -11.92
C LYS A 24 -8.59 -18.27 -11.87
N LYS A 25 -8.79 -17.24 -12.70
CA LYS A 25 -7.97 -16.03 -12.70
C LYS A 25 -7.88 -15.47 -11.28
N LEU A 26 -6.65 -15.31 -10.78
CA LEU A 26 -6.39 -14.79 -9.43
C LEU A 26 -6.37 -13.26 -9.41
N PHE A 27 -5.97 -12.66 -10.53
CA PHE A 27 -5.94 -11.23 -10.76
C PHE A 27 -6.09 -10.94 -12.26
N ASP A 28 -6.40 -9.69 -12.60
CA ASP A 28 -6.21 -9.13 -13.93
C ASP A 28 -5.31 -7.89 -13.85
N ALA A 29 -4.64 -7.57 -14.95
CA ALA A 29 -3.80 -6.39 -15.09
C ALA A 29 -4.27 -5.56 -16.29
N THR A 30 -4.55 -4.27 -16.10
CA THR A 30 -4.89 -3.33 -17.17
C THR A 30 -3.84 -2.23 -17.27
N LEU A 31 -3.44 -1.88 -18.50
CA LEU A 31 -2.51 -0.81 -18.78
C LEU A 31 -3.23 0.28 -19.57
N GLU A 32 -3.24 1.49 -19.04
CA GLU A 32 -3.99 2.62 -19.59
C GLU A 32 -3.07 3.83 -19.76
N ASP A 33 -3.20 4.54 -20.89
CA ASP A 33 -2.50 5.81 -21.10
C ASP A 33 -3.17 6.94 -20.30
N VAL A 34 -2.38 7.82 -19.69
CA VAL A 34 -2.90 8.95 -18.92
C VAL A 34 -2.84 10.24 -19.73
N GLN A 35 -3.91 11.04 -19.64
CA GLN A 35 -3.95 12.37 -20.23
C GLN A 35 -2.88 13.25 -19.58
N GLY A 36 -1.89 13.68 -20.37
CA GLY A 36 -0.69 14.39 -19.87
C GLY A 36 0.61 13.58 -19.95
N GLY A 37 0.55 12.34 -20.44
CA GLY A 37 1.69 11.45 -20.63
C GLY A 37 1.85 10.44 -19.49
N GLY A 38 2.58 9.35 -19.77
CA GLY A 38 2.71 8.24 -18.83
C GLY A 38 1.62 7.17 -19.00
N ARG A 39 1.77 6.07 -18.27
CA ARG A 39 0.79 4.99 -18.19
C ARG A 39 0.49 4.60 -16.76
N VAL A 40 -0.70 4.05 -16.54
CA VAL A 40 -1.11 3.44 -15.28
C VAL A 40 -1.37 1.96 -15.51
N LEU A 41 -0.69 1.13 -14.72
CA LEU A 41 -0.90 -0.31 -14.63
C LEU A 41 -1.71 -0.61 -13.37
N ASN A 42 -2.94 -1.08 -13.53
CA ASN A 42 -3.79 -1.52 -12.42
C ASN A 42 -3.76 -3.04 -12.33
N VAL A 43 -3.31 -3.58 -11.20
CA VAL A 43 -3.36 -5.02 -10.90
C VAL A 43 -4.48 -5.29 -9.90
N SER A 44 -5.55 -5.92 -10.36
CA SER A 44 -6.78 -6.10 -9.59
C SER A 44 -6.95 -7.57 -9.19
N PHE A 45 -6.93 -7.84 -7.89
CA PHE A 45 -7.14 -9.16 -7.31
C PHE A 45 -8.62 -9.44 -7.08
N TYR A 46 -9.01 -10.72 -7.21
CA TYR A 46 -10.38 -11.16 -7.00
C TYR A 46 -10.58 -11.87 -5.66
N LYS A 47 -11.70 -11.59 -4.99
CA LYS A 47 -12.21 -12.26 -3.78
C LYS A 47 -11.28 -12.20 -2.56
N LYS A 48 -10.17 -12.94 -2.60
CA LYS A 48 -9.22 -13.09 -1.50
C LYS A 48 -7.84 -12.67 -1.96
N LEU A 49 -7.25 -11.74 -1.22
CA LEU A 49 -5.89 -11.30 -1.45
C LEU A 49 -4.90 -12.41 -1.05
N PRO A 50 -3.87 -12.69 -1.87
CA PRO A 50 -2.75 -13.52 -1.45
C PRO A 50 -1.90 -12.80 -0.38
N PRO A 51 -0.92 -13.48 0.24
CA PRO A 51 -0.03 -12.83 1.20
C PRO A 51 0.67 -11.60 0.58
N PRO A 52 1.01 -10.57 1.37
CA PRO A 52 1.57 -9.32 0.83
C PRO A 52 2.81 -9.50 -0.04
N THR A 53 3.69 -10.44 0.30
CA THR A 53 4.89 -10.75 -0.50
C THR A 53 4.57 -11.30 -1.88
N VAL A 54 3.44 -12.02 -2.03
CA VAL A 54 2.96 -12.54 -3.31
C VAL A 54 2.32 -11.42 -4.12
N VAL A 55 1.57 -10.52 -3.46
CA VAL A 55 1.03 -9.31 -4.11
C VAL A 55 2.17 -8.45 -4.67
N ASP A 56 3.20 -8.19 -3.87
CA ASP A 56 4.37 -7.40 -4.27
C ASP A 56 5.08 -8.02 -5.48
N LYS A 57 5.24 -9.35 -5.49
CA LYS A 57 5.81 -10.08 -6.63
C LYS A 57 4.97 -9.91 -7.89
N ILE A 58 3.66 -10.14 -7.81
CA ILE A 58 2.74 -10.02 -8.95
C ILE A 58 2.73 -8.59 -9.51
N LEU A 59 2.69 -7.58 -8.63
CA LEU A 59 2.73 -6.19 -9.03
C LEU A 59 4.04 -5.86 -9.76
N ARG A 60 5.17 -6.36 -9.25
CA ARG A 60 6.48 -6.15 -9.87
C ARG A 60 6.58 -6.82 -11.23
N GLU A 61 6.21 -8.09 -11.34
CA GLU A 61 6.27 -8.84 -12.61
C GLU A 61 5.33 -8.23 -13.67
N SER A 62 4.15 -7.77 -13.25
CA SER A 62 3.21 -7.10 -14.15
C SER A 62 3.78 -5.77 -14.66
N LEU A 63 4.45 -5.00 -13.80
CA LEU A 63 5.15 -3.78 -14.20
C LEU A 63 6.30 -4.07 -15.16
N ASP A 64 7.11 -5.09 -14.86
CA ASP A 64 8.22 -5.48 -15.73
C ASP A 64 7.72 -5.86 -17.15
N HIS A 65 6.58 -6.54 -17.26
CA HIS A 65 5.94 -6.77 -18.56
C HIS A 65 5.41 -5.49 -19.24
N ALA A 66 4.79 -4.58 -18.49
CA ALA A 66 4.28 -3.33 -19.03
C ALA A 66 5.41 -2.43 -19.59
N ILE A 67 6.58 -2.44 -18.95
CA ILE A 67 7.77 -1.71 -19.41
C ILE A 67 8.23 -2.20 -20.80
N LEU A 68 8.09 -3.49 -21.10
CA LEU A 68 8.50 -4.05 -22.39
C LEU A 68 7.63 -3.56 -23.56
N ILE A 69 6.41 -3.10 -23.31
CA ILE A 69 5.52 -2.57 -24.35
C ILE A 69 6.07 -1.22 -24.87
N ASP A 70 6.50 -0.35 -23.96
CA ASP A 70 7.17 0.90 -24.31
C ASP A 70 8.07 1.37 -23.15
N PRO A 71 9.39 1.18 -23.25
CA PRO A 71 10.30 1.54 -22.17
C PRO A 71 10.60 3.04 -22.13
N SER A 72 10.06 3.85 -23.05
CA SER A 72 10.29 5.29 -23.15
C SER A 72 9.34 6.14 -22.30
N VAL A 73 8.29 5.50 -21.74
CA VAL A 73 7.22 6.17 -20.99
C VAL A 73 7.24 5.74 -19.53
N ASP A 74 6.99 6.68 -18.62
CA ASP A 74 6.84 6.38 -17.19
C ASP A 74 5.57 5.54 -16.94
N VAL A 75 5.65 4.55 -16.04
CA VAL A 75 4.52 3.66 -15.71
C VAL A 75 4.30 3.62 -14.20
N LEU A 76 3.12 4.02 -13.73
CA LEU A 76 2.67 3.87 -12.34
C LEU A 76 1.91 2.55 -12.19
N ALA A 77 2.41 1.64 -11.37
CA ALA A 77 1.75 0.38 -11.03
C ALA A 77 1.07 0.43 -9.66
N MET A 78 -0.21 0.10 -9.62
CA MET A 78 -1.06 0.09 -8.43
C MET A 78 -1.77 -1.26 -8.28
N ALA A 79 -2.06 -1.64 -7.04
CA ALA A 79 -2.75 -2.89 -6.73
C ALA A 79 -4.10 -2.63 -6.07
N PHE A 80 -5.12 -3.41 -6.42
CA PHE A 80 -6.50 -3.28 -5.96
C PHE A 80 -7.09 -4.62 -5.53
N LEU A 81 -8.05 -4.59 -4.60
CA LEU A 81 -8.97 -5.69 -4.31
C LEU A 81 -10.38 -5.25 -4.70
N GLY A 82 -10.91 -5.77 -5.81
CA GLY A 82 -12.11 -5.19 -6.42
C GLY A 82 -11.84 -3.74 -6.82
N ASN A 83 -12.60 -2.80 -6.26
CA ASN A 83 -12.44 -1.36 -6.53
C ASN A 83 -11.60 -0.63 -5.47
N ASP A 84 -11.16 -1.31 -4.42
CA ASP A 84 -10.44 -0.69 -3.32
C ASP A 84 -8.93 -0.81 -3.53
N ALA A 85 -8.22 0.31 -3.47
CA ALA A 85 -6.76 0.31 -3.49
C ALA A 85 -6.20 -0.42 -2.26
N LEU A 86 -5.19 -1.25 -2.46
CA LEU A 86 -4.56 -1.97 -1.36
C LEU A 86 -3.85 -1.01 -0.42
N ASN A 87 -3.98 -1.27 0.88
CA ASN A 87 -3.34 -0.48 1.92
C ASN A 87 -1.92 -1.00 2.25
N PRO A 88 -1.11 -0.24 3.00
CA PRO A 88 0.27 -0.64 3.32
C PRO A 88 0.44 -1.94 4.11
N ASN A 89 -0.63 -2.51 4.65
CA ASN A 89 -0.60 -3.79 5.37
C ASN A 89 -0.88 -4.98 4.42
N GLN A 90 -1.41 -4.68 3.23
CA GLN A 90 -1.75 -5.65 2.20
C GLN A 90 -0.66 -5.81 1.15
N HIS A 91 0.18 -4.80 0.96
CA HIS A 91 1.36 -4.83 0.08
C HIS A 91 2.32 -3.69 0.43
N SER A 92 3.51 -3.68 -0.16
CA SER A 92 4.57 -2.71 0.15
C SER A 92 4.37 -1.32 -0.47
N GLY A 93 3.31 -1.13 -1.27
CA GLY A 93 2.91 0.11 -1.90
C GLY A 93 3.06 0.10 -3.42
N SER A 94 2.65 1.20 -4.06
CA SER A 94 2.71 1.36 -5.52
C SER A 94 4.16 1.52 -6.02
N LEU A 95 4.39 1.10 -7.25
CA LEU A 95 5.68 1.19 -7.93
C LEU A 95 5.60 2.16 -9.12
N VAL A 96 6.71 2.81 -9.45
CA VAL A 96 6.83 3.65 -10.63
C VAL A 96 8.06 3.24 -11.41
N TYR A 97 7.88 2.90 -12.68
CA TYR A 97 8.98 2.88 -13.63
C TYR A 97 9.22 4.29 -14.15
N LYS A 98 10.44 4.78 -13.98
CA LYS A 98 10.90 6.07 -14.51
C LYS A 98 11.70 5.82 -15.78
N ALA A 99 11.12 6.07 -16.94
CA ALA A 99 11.74 5.82 -18.25
C ALA A 99 13.02 6.62 -18.44
N GLY A 100 13.07 7.87 -18.01
CA GLY A 100 14.28 8.70 -18.07
C GLY A 100 15.45 8.17 -17.24
N GLN A 101 15.19 7.29 -16.27
CA GLN A 101 16.20 6.68 -15.40
C GLN A 101 16.33 5.17 -15.59
N LYS A 102 15.50 4.56 -16.45
CA LYS A 102 15.39 3.11 -16.66
C LYS A 102 15.35 2.31 -15.35
N LYS A 103 14.62 2.81 -14.36
CA LYS A 103 14.58 2.27 -13.00
C LYS A 103 13.16 2.21 -12.45
N VAL A 104 12.86 1.12 -11.75
CA VAL A 104 11.67 0.99 -10.90
C VAL A 104 11.99 1.54 -9.50
N VAL A 105 11.15 2.45 -9.04
CA VAL A 105 11.20 3.06 -7.70
C VAL A 105 9.84 2.90 -7.03
N THR A 106 9.77 3.10 -5.72
CA THR A 106 8.48 3.22 -5.02
C THR A 106 7.80 4.54 -5.35
N PHE A 107 6.48 4.61 -5.20
CA PHE A 107 5.75 5.86 -5.40
C PHE A 107 6.19 6.97 -4.42
N ASP A 108 6.57 6.60 -3.19
CA ASP A 108 7.14 7.52 -2.20
C ASP A 108 8.46 8.13 -2.71
N GLU A 109 9.39 7.32 -3.22
CA GLU A 109 10.64 7.79 -3.82
C GLU A 109 10.39 8.65 -5.06
N TYR A 110 9.43 8.28 -5.91
CA TYR A 110 9.03 9.08 -7.07
C TYR A 110 8.54 10.47 -6.65
N ARG A 111 7.78 10.56 -5.55
CA ARG A 111 7.30 11.82 -4.98
C ARG A 111 8.37 12.61 -4.23
N GLY A 112 9.57 12.04 -4.05
CA GLY A 112 10.65 12.63 -3.27
C GLY A 112 10.37 12.63 -1.77
N VAL A 113 9.56 11.69 -1.28
CA VAL A 113 9.32 11.49 0.15
C VAL A 113 10.62 11.03 0.80
N LYS A 114 11.13 11.82 1.74
CA LYS A 114 12.33 11.46 2.50
C LYS A 114 11.91 10.63 3.71
N THR A 115 12.47 9.43 3.84
CA THR A 115 12.24 8.57 5.00
C THR A 115 13.48 8.56 5.88
N MET A 116 13.31 8.91 7.14
CA MET A 116 14.30 8.75 8.20
C MET A 116 13.83 7.66 9.15
N THR A 117 14.75 6.84 9.67
CA THR A 117 14.39 5.81 10.65
C THR A 117 15.31 5.88 11.85
N SER A 118 14.78 5.55 13.02
CA SER A 118 15.54 5.43 14.26
C SER A 118 14.98 4.28 15.11
N THR A 119 15.82 3.75 16.01
CA THR A 119 15.37 2.77 17.00
C THR A 119 15.59 3.36 18.38
N THR A 120 14.50 3.47 19.14
CA THR A 120 14.51 3.64 20.58
C THR A 120 14.52 2.25 21.21
N GLY A 121 15.13 2.05 22.38
CA GLY A 121 15.23 0.71 23.00
C GLY A 121 13.89 -0.04 23.12
N SER A 122 12.77 0.67 23.17
CA SER A 122 11.41 0.12 23.29
C SER A 122 10.58 0.12 22.00
N TYR A 123 10.91 0.93 20.99
CA TYR A 123 10.15 1.05 19.74
C TYR A 123 11.00 1.57 18.57
N PHE A 124 10.57 1.26 17.35
CA PHE A 124 11.14 1.78 16.11
C PHE A 124 10.36 3.01 15.63
N VAL A 125 11.02 3.99 15.03
CA VAL A 125 10.37 5.18 14.47
C VAL A 125 10.72 5.30 12.99
N ALA A 126 9.70 5.47 12.15
CA ALA A 126 9.86 5.88 10.76
C ALA A 126 9.20 7.25 10.55
N VAL A 127 9.98 8.23 10.10
CA VAL A 127 9.54 9.59 9.82
C VAL A 127 9.59 9.81 8.31
N GLN A 128 8.46 10.16 7.70
CA GLN A 128 8.34 10.49 6.30
C GLN A 128 8.02 11.99 6.15
N GLU A 129 8.85 12.72 5.40
CA GLU A 129 8.55 14.11 5.02
C GLU A 129 7.66 14.11 3.77
N GLY A 130 6.39 14.46 3.96
CA GLY A 130 5.40 14.61 2.90
C GLY A 130 5.34 16.04 2.39
N LYS A 131 4.83 16.19 1.17
CA LYS A 131 4.51 17.49 0.57
C LYS A 131 3.26 17.42 -0.31
N THR A 132 2.61 18.56 -0.51
CA THR A 132 1.50 18.72 -1.46
C THR A 132 1.92 18.24 -2.85
N PHE A 133 0.95 17.78 -3.64
CA PHE A 133 1.21 17.39 -5.03
C PHE A 133 1.68 18.59 -5.86
N ALA A 134 2.46 18.32 -6.90
CA ALA A 134 2.91 19.33 -7.84
C ALA A 134 1.71 20.09 -8.42
N GLY A 135 1.80 21.41 -8.50
CA GLY A 135 0.72 22.28 -8.97
C GLY A 135 -0.22 22.82 -7.89
N ILE A 136 -0.24 22.24 -6.68
CA ILE A 136 -1.02 22.78 -5.55
C ILE A 136 -0.24 23.94 -4.90
N LYS A 137 -0.89 25.10 -4.75
CA LYS A 137 -0.34 26.28 -4.07
C LYS A 137 -1.28 26.73 -2.93
N PRO A 138 -0.74 27.11 -1.75
CA PRO A 138 0.68 27.08 -1.38
C PRO A 138 1.22 25.65 -1.22
N GLU A 139 2.53 25.46 -1.45
CA GLU A 139 3.18 24.18 -1.12
C GLU A 139 3.16 24.00 0.40
N ARG A 140 2.65 22.87 0.88
CA ARG A 140 2.70 22.49 2.29
C ARG A 140 3.59 21.27 2.46
N LYS A 141 4.40 21.27 3.51
CA LYS A 141 5.18 20.12 3.99
C LYS A 141 4.71 19.69 5.37
N TRP A 142 4.85 18.41 5.66
CA TRP A 142 4.50 17.82 6.95
C TRP A 142 5.33 16.57 7.21
N LEU A 143 5.34 16.11 8.45
CA LEU A 143 5.96 14.87 8.86
C LEU A 143 4.87 13.83 9.17
N SER A 144 4.95 12.66 8.56
CA SER A 144 4.17 11.48 8.94
C SER A 144 5.08 10.53 9.71
N VAL A 145 4.74 10.27 10.97
CA VAL A 145 5.56 9.50 11.91
C VAL A 145 4.84 8.22 12.27
N ARG A 146 5.48 7.08 12.02
CA ARG A 146 5.05 5.77 12.50
C ARG A 146 5.94 5.35 13.66
N ILE A 147 5.33 5.17 14.83
CA ILE A 147 5.96 4.60 16.02
C ILE A 147 5.56 3.12 16.07
N VAL A 148 6.51 2.22 15.91
CA VAL A 148 6.27 0.78 15.75
C VAL A 148 6.83 0.03 16.94
N PHE A 149 5.94 -0.53 17.76
CA PHE A 149 6.31 -1.40 18.85
C PHE A 149 6.38 -2.87 18.38
N PRO A 150 7.36 -3.66 18.86
CA PRO A 150 7.42 -5.09 18.54
C PRO A 150 6.29 -5.89 19.20
N LYS A 151 5.72 -5.38 20.29
CA LYS A 151 4.58 -5.95 21.02
C LYS A 151 3.62 -4.84 21.41
N GLN A 152 2.34 -5.19 21.60
CA GLN A 152 1.30 -4.25 22.00
C GLN A 152 1.69 -3.52 23.30
N PRO A 153 1.94 -2.19 23.28
CA PRO A 153 2.23 -1.43 24.49
C PRO A 153 0.93 -1.13 25.25
N THR A 154 1.07 -0.66 26.49
CA THR A 154 -0.04 0.01 27.18
C THR A 154 -0.40 1.31 26.46
N GLN A 155 -1.64 1.77 26.64
CA GLN A 155 -2.11 3.00 26.04
C GLN A 155 -1.27 4.22 26.50
N ASP A 156 -0.93 4.28 27.78
CA ASP A 156 -0.08 5.34 28.34
C ASP A 156 1.30 5.34 27.69
N ALA A 157 1.95 4.18 27.59
CA ALA A 157 3.26 4.07 26.94
C ALA A 157 3.22 4.47 25.45
N ALA A 158 2.10 4.22 24.76
CA ALA A 158 1.90 4.66 23.39
C ALA A 158 1.81 6.20 23.29
N TYR A 159 1.07 6.86 24.19
CA TYR A 159 0.99 8.33 24.21
C TYR A 159 2.26 9.00 24.69
N ASP A 160 2.97 8.40 25.64
CA ASP A 160 4.29 8.87 26.07
C ASP A 160 5.28 8.85 24.90
N ALA A 161 5.26 7.79 24.08
CA ALA A 161 6.07 7.73 22.87
C ALA A 161 5.66 8.79 21.85
N ILE A 162 4.36 9.02 21.63
CA ILE A 162 3.87 10.12 20.78
C ILE A 162 4.42 11.46 21.27
N ILE A 163 4.29 11.75 22.56
CA ILE A 163 4.74 13.01 23.16
C ILE A 163 6.25 13.17 22.99
N ALA A 164 7.02 12.13 23.31
CA ALA A 164 8.48 12.15 23.21
C ALA A 164 8.96 12.37 21.77
N GLU A 165 8.38 11.69 20.78
CA GLU A 165 8.75 11.89 19.37
C GLU A 165 8.28 13.25 18.84
N THR A 166 7.12 13.74 19.28
CA THR A 166 6.67 15.10 18.93
C THR A 166 7.66 16.15 19.43
N GLN A 167 8.14 16.03 20.68
CA GLN A 167 9.11 16.98 21.24
C GLN A 167 10.41 17.02 20.44
N LYS A 168 10.93 15.86 20.01
CA LYS A 168 12.14 15.77 19.16
C LYS A 168 11.94 16.39 17.78
N LEU A 169 10.72 16.30 17.24
CA LEU A 169 10.42 16.75 15.87
C LEU A 169 9.89 18.17 15.80
N ALA A 170 9.46 18.76 16.92
CA ALA A 170 8.90 20.11 16.98
C ALA A 170 9.88 21.18 16.45
N GLU A 171 11.18 21.01 16.71
CA GLU A 171 12.25 21.92 16.24
C GLU A 171 12.35 21.99 14.71
N LYS A 172 11.79 21.00 13.98
CA LYS A 172 11.80 21.00 12.51
C LYS A 172 10.82 22.02 11.90
N GLY A 173 9.94 22.62 12.70
CA GLY A 173 8.99 23.63 12.22
C GLY A 173 7.98 23.10 11.20
N LEU A 174 7.68 21.80 11.22
CA LEU A 174 6.69 21.14 10.36
C LEU A 174 5.57 20.53 11.19
N ASP A 175 4.35 20.55 10.67
CA ASP A 175 3.23 19.82 11.28
C ASP A 175 3.54 18.32 11.29
N VAL A 176 3.12 17.62 12.34
CA VAL A 176 3.47 16.20 12.56
C VAL A 176 2.22 15.38 12.81
N ASN A 177 2.01 14.35 11.99
CA ASN A 177 0.99 13.33 12.21
C ASN A 177 1.67 12.07 12.76
N LEU A 178 1.32 11.65 13.96
CA LEU A 178 1.91 10.50 14.63
C LEU A 178 0.90 9.36 14.72
N TYR A 179 1.35 8.16 14.35
CA TYR A 179 0.56 6.93 14.38
C TYR A 179 1.33 5.85 15.15
N VAL A 180 0.65 5.17 16.07
CA VAL A 180 1.25 4.05 16.81
C VAL A 180 0.83 2.74 16.15
N SER A 181 1.79 1.86 15.88
CA SER A 181 1.59 0.55 15.27
C SER A 181 2.28 -0.54 16.07
N VAL A 182 1.82 -1.77 15.90
CA VAL A 182 2.46 -2.99 16.41
C VAL A 182 2.87 -3.85 15.23
N GLY A 183 4.11 -4.34 15.24
CA GLY A 183 4.63 -5.21 14.18
C GLY A 183 6.15 -5.34 14.20
N ASP A 184 6.70 -6.03 13.20
CA ASP A 184 8.14 -6.15 13.00
C ASP A 184 8.67 -4.91 12.28
N ARG A 185 9.64 -4.21 12.89
CA ARG A 185 10.32 -3.04 12.30
C ARG A 185 10.92 -3.29 10.91
N LYS A 186 11.26 -4.54 10.56
CA LYS A 186 11.82 -4.91 9.25
C LYS A 186 10.75 -5.20 8.20
N VAL A 187 9.49 -5.37 8.59
CA VAL A 187 8.41 -5.81 7.70
C VAL A 187 7.26 -4.81 7.77
N LYS A 188 7.28 -3.80 6.88
CA LYS A 188 6.29 -2.70 6.84
C LYS A 188 4.84 -3.20 6.79
N THR A 189 4.58 -4.27 6.05
CA THR A 189 3.23 -4.87 5.91
C THR A 189 2.70 -5.50 7.20
N SER A 190 3.57 -5.76 8.18
CA SER A 190 3.16 -6.26 9.49
C SER A 190 2.65 -5.16 10.43
N TRP A 191 2.82 -3.88 10.08
CA TRP A 191 2.53 -2.76 10.98
C TRP A 191 1.03 -2.49 11.10
N GLN A 192 0.41 -3.11 12.08
CA GLN A 192 -1.01 -2.89 12.39
C GLN A 192 -1.15 -1.67 13.30
N GLN A 193 -1.97 -0.69 12.90
CA GLN A 193 -2.19 0.49 13.73
C GLN A 193 -2.89 0.09 15.03
N MET A 194 -2.31 0.52 16.16
CA MET A 194 -2.83 0.24 17.49
C MET A 194 -4.21 0.89 17.68
N ARG A 195 -5.10 0.17 18.38
CA ARG A 195 -6.37 0.70 18.88
C ARG A 195 -6.30 0.91 20.39
N ASP A 196 -7.01 1.92 20.87
CA ASP A 196 -7.20 2.19 22.29
C ASP A 196 -8.28 1.29 22.89
N THR A 197 -8.56 1.46 24.20
CA THR A 197 -9.59 0.71 24.92
C THR A 197 -11.00 0.89 24.34
N ASP A 198 -11.25 2.01 23.66
CA ASP A 198 -12.53 2.32 23.02
C ASP A 198 -12.60 1.83 21.58
N GLY A 199 -11.57 1.08 21.13
CA GLY A 199 -11.46 0.54 19.77
C GLY A 199 -11.07 1.56 18.70
N ALA A 200 -10.80 2.81 19.08
CA ALA A 200 -10.34 3.86 18.19
C ALA A 200 -8.83 3.79 17.95
N TYR A 201 -8.38 4.19 16.76
CA TYR A 201 -6.95 4.21 16.49
C TYR A 201 -6.19 5.18 17.41
N VAL A 202 -4.98 4.78 17.79
CA VAL A 202 -4.03 5.61 18.54
C VAL A 202 -3.23 6.44 17.53
N PHE A 203 -3.45 7.75 17.57
CA PHE A 203 -2.78 8.74 16.75
C PHE A 203 -2.84 10.10 17.45
N ALA A 204 -1.99 11.03 17.00
CA ALA A 204 -2.07 12.43 17.39
C ALA A 204 -1.55 13.33 16.28
N GLU A 205 -2.00 14.58 16.28
CA GLU A 205 -1.61 15.60 15.32
C GLU A 205 -0.99 16.77 16.08
N TYR A 206 0.22 17.13 15.71
CA TYR A 206 0.90 18.33 16.19
C TYR A 206 0.83 19.42 15.14
N SER A 207 0.29 20.57 15.53
CA SER A 207 0.26 21.77 14.71
C SER A 207 1.34 22.72 15.18
N THR A 208 2.22 23.11 14.25
CA THR A 208 3.28 24.10 14.50
C THR A 208 2.74 25.48 14.82
N ALA A 209 1.69 25.90 14.11
CA ALA A 209 1.06 27.19 14.29
C ALA A 209 0.45 27.38 15.69
N SER A 210 -0.17 26.32 16.23
CA SER A 210 -0.79 26.37 17.57
C SER A 210 0.09 25.81 18.68
N LYS A 211 1.17 25.12 18.32
CA LYS A 211 2.03 24.33 19.22
C LYS A 211 1.28 23.28 20.04
N LYS A 212 0.12 22.83 19.56
CA LYS A 212 -0.74 21.86 20.24
C LYS A 212 -0.60 20.48 19.61
N LEU A 213 -0.43 19.47 20.46
CA LEU A 213 -0.59 18.07 20.14
C LEU A 213 -2.00 17.64 20.54
N ILE A 214 -2.79 17.21 19.56
CA ILE A 214 -4.22 16.96 19.70
C ILE A 214 -4.56 15.55 19.23
N ARG A 215 -5.53 14.92 19.90
CA ARG A 215 -6.20 13.70 19.44
C ARG A 215 -7.70 13.92 19.45
N LYS A 216 -8.37 13.77 18.29
CA LYS A 216 -9.84 13.92 18.17
C LYS A 216 -10.38 15.19 18.86
N GLY A 217 -9.69 16.31 18.70
CA GLY A 217 -10.07 17.59 19.33
C GLY A 217 -9.67 17.75 20.81
N GLN A 218 -9.18 16.70 21.47
CA GLN A 218 -8.67 16.77 22.84
C GLN A 218 -7.18 17.14 22.85
N LEU A 219 -6.83 18.13 23.65
CA LEU A 219 -5.43 18.54 23.85
C LEU A 219 -4.71 17.47 24.67
N LEU A 220 -3.67 16.86 24.09
CA LEU A 220 -2.76 15.96 24.80
C LEU A 220 -1.62 16.74 25.45
N LYS A 221 -1.04 17.70 24.73
CA LYS A 221 0.06 18.53 25.22
C LYS A 221 0.18 19.83 24.43
N GLN A 222 0.64 20.89 25.08
CA GLN A 222 1.10 22.11 24.42
C GLN A 222 2.61 22.22 24.57
N LEU A 223 3.31 22.43 23.45
CA LEU A 223 4.76 22.61 23.42
C LEU A 223 5.12 24.11 23.50
N PRO A 224 6.30 24.45 24.04
CA PRO A 224 6.74 25.83 24.23
C PRO A 224 6.90 26.62 22.94
#